data_AF-A0A5C6D5K4-F1
#
_entry.id   AF-A0A5C6D5K4-F1
#
_cell.length_a   1.000
_cell.length_b   1.000
_cell.length_c   1.000
_cell.angle_alpha   90.00
_cell.angle_beta   90.00
_cell.angle_gamma   90.00
#
_symmetry.space_group_name_H-M   'P 1'
#
loop_
_entity.id
_entity.type
_entity.pdbx_description
1 polymer ?
#
loop_
_entity_poly.entity_id
_entity_poly.type
_entity_poly.pdbx_seq_one_letter_code
_entity_poly.pdbx_strand_id
1 'polypeptide(L)'
;MLHVRYDARSYVTPVKEFFVHAYREPLVVLLLLGLFGRVGMSQPYLQAATTDGSVEHSLGAIVDSLVEIDALVDKAIAADQIPGAVVTIGHREAIVWNRSTRSWSCPKKKSISSSSDGRAVCCMIRALSMRFNPRVFCDLGFSFWGGPMDPGVVFNIQRFSIHDGPGIRTTVFLKGCPLQCPWCHNPESQDAKPVIGFLPDRCIGCEACLETCPEKIAEPLDWNPQGRGDLSRCTICGTCTETCPAGARKWIGDTYTVDELMAQVDKDRVFYEESGGGVTFSGGEPTTPSRNSGFLLACLEACEEQGYHRTVDTSGFTPRKIMMSVAARTDLFLYDLKHMDDRLHRQHVGVSNQPILENLKAISDYGSEVWIRIPLIPSVNDDRSNLDATAAFVAGLSKTYPVFLLPYHNTGSDKHRRLGTSNLMQEISPPTQEQTETAAERFRLLGLDVTIGGSR
;
A
#
# COMPACT_ATOMS: atom_id res chain seq x y z
N MET A 1 32.26 -13.46 -23.36
CA MET A 1 31.11 -13.46 -24.29
C MET A 1 30.62 -14.88 -24.44
N LEU A 2 29.47 -15.20 -23.86
CA LEU A 2 28.74 -16.44 -24.11
C LEU A 2 27.34 -16.01 -24.54
N HIS A 3 27.07 -16.11 -25.85
CA HIS A 3 25.74 -15.90 -26.41
C HIS A 3 24.95 -17.19 -26.24
N VAL A 4 23.82 -17.12 -25.53
CA VAL A 4 22.78 -18.15 -25.56
C VAL A 4 21.62 -17.57 -26.36
N ARG A 5 21.34 -18.14 -27.54
CA ARG A 5 20.13 -17.86 -28.34
C ARG A 5 18.98 -18.70 -27.78
N TYR A 6 17.85 -18.07 -27.47
CA TYR A 6 16.60 -18.77 -27.13
C TYR A 6 15.69 -18.84 -28.38
N ASP A 7 15.18 -20.04 -28.67
CA ASP A 7 14.29 -20.36 -29.79
C ASP A 7 12.82 -20.04 -29.42
N ALA A 8 12.13 -19.33 -30.32
CA ALA A 8 10.77 -18.78 -30.14
C ALA A 8 9.64 -19.81 -30.37
N ARG A 9 9.94 -21.07 -30.71
CA ARG A 9 8.91 -22.10 -30.97
C ARG A 9 8.30 -22.77 -29.73
N SER A 10 8.72 -22.38 -28.52
CA SER A 10 8.36 -23.06 -27.27
C SER A 10 7.11 -22.53 -26.56
N TYR A 11 6.47 -21.45 -27.06
CA TYR A 11 5.42 -20.72 -26.31
C TYR A 11 3.97 -21.02 -26.71
N VAL A 12 3.71 -21.77 -27.78
CA VAL A 12 2.31 -22.01 -28.23
C VAL A 12 1.70 -23.25 -27.56
N THR A 13 2.49 -24.27 -27.29
CA THR A 13 2.04 -25.49 -26.59
C THR A 13 1.67 -25.24 -25.11
N PRO A 14 2.42 -24.42 -24.33
CA PRO A 14 2.09 -24.18 -22.93
C PRO A 14 0.79 -23.40 -22.73
N VAL A 15 0.37 -22.53 -23.65
CA VAL A 15 -0.88 -21.76 -23.46
C VAL A 15 -2.11 -22.65 -23.59
N LYS A 16 -2.12 -23.55 -24.59
CA LYS A 16 -3.21 -24.55 -24.74
C LYS A 16 -3.25 -25.49 -23.53
N GLU A 17 -2.11 -26.00 -23.07
CA GLU A 17 -2.06 -26.91 -21.93
C GLU A 17 -2.33 -26.21 -20.59
N PHE A 18 -1.87 -24.97 -20.40
CA PHE A 18 -2.09 -24.20 -19.17
C PHE A 18 -3.56 -23.85 -18.95
N PHE A 19 -4.28 -23.44 -19.99
CA PHE A 19 -5.71 -23.16 -19.86
C PHE A 19 -6.56 -24.43 -19.69
N VAL A 20 -6.19 -25.53 -20.34
CA VAL A 20 -6.88 -26.84 -20.20
C VAL A 20 -6.61 -27.47 -18.83
N HIS A 21 -5.41 -27.29 -18.25
CA HIS A 21 -5.09 -27.78 -16.91
C HIS A 21 -5.62 -26.89 -15.78
N ALA A 22 -5.65 -25.57 -15.96
CA ALA A 22 -6.13 -24.64 -14.93
C ALA A 22 -7.66 -24.60 -14.82
N TYR A 23 -8.40 -24.92 -15.89
CA TYR A 23 -9.85 -24.85 -15.93
C TYR A 23 -10.44 -26.17 -16.46
N ARG A 24 -11.13 -26.91 -15.59
CA ARG A 24 -11.75 -28.22 -15.91
C ARG A 24 -12.97 -28.15 -16.87
N GLU A 25 -13.25 -26.99 -17.45
CA GLU A 25 -14.41 -26.70 -18.29
C GLU A 25 -13.94 -26.10 -19.64
N PRO A 26 -13.68 -26.93 -20.66
CA PRO A 26 -13.08 -26.51 -21.94
C PRO A 26 -13.86 -25.41 -22.68
N LEU A 27 -15.17 -25.32 -22.42
CA LEU A 27 -16.09 -24.34 -23.00
C LEU A 27 -15.80 -22.90 -22.56
N VAL A 28 -15.36 -22.69 -21.32
CA VAL A 28 -15.12 -21.35 -20.77
C VAL A 28 -13.86 -20.73 -21.36
N VAL A 29 -12.84 -21.55 -21.61
CA VAL A 29 -11.58 -21.14 -22.24
C VAL A 29 -11.82 -20.72 -23.70
N LEU A 30 -12.62 -21.49 -24.45
CA LEU A 30 -12.97 -21.16 -25.83
C LEU A 30 -13.81 -19.87 -25.93
N LEU A 31 -14.70 -19.63 -24.97
CA LEU A 31 -15.47 -18.39 -24.87
C LEU A 31 -14.58 -17.16 -24.63
N LEU A 32 -13.60 -17.26 -23.74
CA LEU A 32 -12.64 -16.19 -23.46
C LEU A 32 -11.81 -15.86 -24.71
N LEU A 33 -11.26 -16.88 -25.38
CA LEU A 33 -10.42 -16.70 -26.57
C LEU A 33 -11.22 -16.12 -27.76
N GLY A 34 -12.45 -16.56 -27.99
CA GLY A 34 -13.33 -16.02 -29.03
C GLY A 34 -13.79 -14.57 -28.76
N LEU A 35 -13.98 -14.19 -27.50
CA LEU A 35 -14.30 -12.80 -27.11
C LEU A 35 -13.12 -11.85 -27.35
N PHE A 36 -11.88 -12.28 -27.06
CA PHE A 36 -10.69 -11.46 -27.35
C PHE A 36 -10.45 -11.27 -28.85
N GLY A 37 -10.77 -12.27 -29.68
CA GLY A 37 -10.69 -12.17 -31.15
C GLY A 37 -11.69 -11.16 -31.75
N ARG A 38 -12.90 -11.05 -31.20
CA ARG A 38 -13.99 -10.21 -31.76
C ARG A 38 -14.05 -8.77 -31.24
N VAL A 39 -13.39 -8.46 -30.13
CA VAL A 39 -13.36 -7.09 -29.58
C VAL A 39 -12.49 -6.15 -30.44
N GLY A 40 -11.77 -6.66 -31.44
CA GLY A 40 -11.10 -5.84 -32.44
C GLY A 40 -10.19 -4.82 -31.79
N MET A 41 -9.09 -5.28 -31.19
CA MET A 41 -7.99 -4.38 -30.88
C MET A 41 -7.53 -3.76 -32.20
N SER A 42 -8.00 -2.55 -32.47
CA SER A 42 -7.69 -1.84 -33.70
C SER A 42 -6.18 -1.65 -33.79
N GLN A 43 -5.67 -1.78 -35.01
CA GLN A 43 -4.24 -1.66 -35.35
C GLN A 43 -3.44 -0.50 -34.72
N PRO A 44 -3.99 0.66 -34.32
CA PRO A 44 -3.17 1.74 -33.77
C PRO A 44 -2.48 1.40 -32.44
N TYR A 45 -3.03 0.50 -31.62
CA TYR A 45 -2.43 0.11 -30.33
C TYR A 45 -1.26 -0.87 -30.48
N LEU A 46 -1.17 -1.57 -31.61
CA LEU A 46 -0.10 -2.55 -31.88
C LEU A 46 1.10 -1.94 -32.63
N GLN A 47 0.90 -0.83 -33.35
CA GLN A 47 2.00 -0.09 -34.01
C GLN A 47 2.86 0.74 -33.04
N ALA A 48 2.35 1.11 -31.87
CA ALA A 48 3.14 1.85 -30.87
C ALA A 48 4.25 1.00 -30.22
N ALA A 49 4.29 -0.31 -30.48
CA ALA A 49 5.29 -1.24 -29.95
C ALA A 49 6.40 -1.60 -30.95
N THR A 50 6.42 -1.03 -32.16
CA THR A 50 7.39 -1.42 -33.21
C THR A 50 8.43 -0.32 -33.45
N THR A 51 9.52 -0.36 -32.69
CA THR A 51 10.82 0.21 -33.11
C THR A 51 11.91 -0.85 -33.27
N ASP A 52 11.54 -2.14 -33.40
CA ASP A 52 12.51 -3.17 -33.77
C ASP A 52 11.84 -4.25 -34.64
N GLY A 53 12.39 -4.51 -35.82
CA GLY A 53 11.81 -5.32 -36.91
C GLY A 53 11.69 -6.83 -36.64
N SER A 54 11.60 -7.25 -35.39
CA SER A 54 11.50 -8.67 -34.98
C SER A 54 10.06 -9.14 -34.70
N VAL A 55 9.06 -8.25 -34.77
CA VAL A 55 7.68 -8.52 -34.33
C VAL A 55 6.71 -8.90 -35.46
N GLU A 56 7.04 -8.64 -36.73
CA GLU A 56 6.13 -8.93 -37.86
C GLU A 56 5.79 -10.43 -38.01
N HIS A 57 6.74 -11.33 -37.73
CA HIS A 57 6.49 -12.78 -37.80
C HIS A 57 5.60 -13.31 -36.67
N SER A 58 5.59 -12.66 -35.50
CA SER A 58 4.80 -13.09 -34.34
C SER A 58 3.33 -12.64 -34.43
N LEU A 59 3.06 -11.51 -35.11
CA LEU A 59 1.71 -11.01 -35.35
C LEU A 59 0.92 -11.89 -36.33
N GLY A 60 1.55 -12.38 -37.40
CA GLY A 60 0.92 -13.31 -38.34
C GLY A 60 0.44 -14.60 -37.67
N ALA A 61 1.29 -15.19 -36.82
CA ALA A 61 0.94 -16.42 -36.09
C ALA A 61 -0.20 -16.24 -35.07
N ILE A 62 -0.32 -15.06 -34.46
CA ILE A 62 -1.42 -14.74 -33.53
C ILE A 62 -2.72 -14.55 -34.28
N VAL A 63 -2.69 -13.86 -35.43
CA VAL A 63 -3.88 -13.64 -36.28
C VAL A 63 -4.38 -14.96 -36.86
N ASP A 64 -3.49 -15.81 -37.36
CA ASP A 64 -3.86 -17.13 -37.90
C ASP A 64 -4.46 -18.05 -36.82
N SER A 65 -3.95 -17.97 -35.59
CA SER A 65 -4.48 -18.73 -34.44
C SER A 65 -5.88 -18.23 -34.01
N LEU A 66 -6.17 -16.94 -34.16
CA LEU A 66 -7.49 -16.37 -33.86
C LEU A 66 -8.54 -16.78 -34.89
N VAL A 67 -8.16 -16.88 -36.17
CA VAL A 67 -9.03 -17.38 -37.25
C VAL A 67 -9.39 -18.86 -37.05
N GLU A 68 -8.45 -19.69 -36.60
CA GLU A 68 -8.73 -21.10 -36.26
C GLU A 68 -9.67 -21.25 -35.04
N ILE A 69 -9.58 -20.34 -34.07
CA ILE A 69 -10.45 -20.32 -32.88
C ILE A 69 -11.87 -19.92 -33.26
N ASP A 70 -12.06 -18.92 -34.12
CA ASP A 70 -13.38 -18.55 -34.63
C ASP A 70 -14.04 -19.71 -35.40
N ALA A 71 -13.27 -20.46 -36.20
CA ALA A 71 -13.77 -21.65 -36.92
C ALA A 71 -14.19 -22.80 -35.99
N LEU A 72 -13.50 -22.96 -34.85
CA LEU A 72 -13.83 -23.94 -33.80
C LEU A 72 -15.11 -23.55 -33.04
N VAL A 73 -15.27 -22.28 -32.71
CA VAL A 73 -16.47 -21.74 -32.06
C VAL A 73 -17.67 -21.86 -33.00
N ASP A 74 -17.53 -21.52 -34.27
CA ASP A 74 -18.60 -21.65 -35.26
C ASP A 74 -18.98 -23.13 -35.50
N LYS A 75 -18.02 -24.07 -35.48
CA LYS A 75 -18.29 -25.52 -35.52
C LYS A 75 -19.06 -26.02 -34.30
N ALA A 76 -18.69 -25.57 -33.10
CA ALA A 76 -19.38 -25.95 -31.86
C ALA A 76 -20.82 -25.42 -31.80
N ILE A 77 -21.05 -24.22 -32.35
CA ILE A 77 -22.39 -23.62 -32.50
C ILE A 77 -23.22 -24.38 -33.55
N ALA A 78 -22.62 -24.73 -34.69
CA ALA A 78 -23.29 -25.48 -35.76
C ALA A 78 -23.67 -26.92 -35.35
N ALA A 79 -22.96 -27.50 -34.39
CA ALA A 79 -23.24 -28.83 -33.85
C ALA A 79 -24.28 -28.84 -32.70
N ASP A 80 -24.91 -27.70 -32.39
CA ASP A 80 -25.88 -27.50 -31.30
C ASP A 80 -25.39 -27.93 -29.90
N GLN A 81 -24.07 -27.99 -29.70
CA GLN A 81 -23.44 -28.40 -28.44
C GLN A 81 -23.46 -27.29 -27.37
N ILE A 82 -23.98 -26.11 -27.70
CA ILE A 82 -24.12 -24.97 -26.78
C ILE A 82 -25.58 -24.49 -26.78
N PRO A 83 -26.50 -25.18 -26.08
CA PRO A 83 -27.89 -24.75 -25.99
C PRO A 83 -27.93 -23.48 -25.13
N GLY A 84 -28.17 -22.32 -25.77
CA GLY A 84 -28.41 -21.01 -25.14
C GLY A 84 -27.63 -20.74 -23.85
N ALA A 85 -26.36 -20.35 -23.96
CA ALA A 85 -25.55 -20.01 -22.78
C ALA A 85 -26.16 -18.82 -22.02
N VAL A 86 -26.80 -19.11 -20.89
CA VAL A 86 -27.24 -18.15 -19.89
C VAL A 86 -26.26 -18.24 -18.73
N VAL A 87 -25.45 -17.19 -18.53
CA VAL A 87 -24.53 -17.13 -17.37
C VAL A 87 -25.22 -16.37 -16.25
N THR A 88 -25.58 -17.08 -15.19
CA THR A 88 -26.23 -16.51 -14.00
C THR A 88 -25.19 -16.15 -12.94
N ILE A 89 -25.25 -14.92 -12.41
CA ILE A 89 -24.43 -14.46 -11.27
C ILE A 89 -25.30 -14.47 -10.01
N GLY A 90 -25.06 -15.43 -9.11
CA GLY A 90 -25.87 -15.60 -7.90
C GLY A 90 -27.36 -15.78 -8.21
N HIS A 91 -28.23 -15.16 -7.41
CA HIS A 91 -29.69 -15.24 -7.59
C HIS A 91 -30.28 -14.20 -8.57
N ARG A 92 -29.50 -13.23 -9.05
CA ARG A 92 -30.01 -12.11 -9.86
C ARG A 92 -28.92 -11.50 -10.71
N GLU A 93 -28.64 -12.08 -11.88
CA GLU A 93 -28.20 -11.37 -13.11
C GLU A 93 -27.82 -12.38 -14.19
N ALA A 94 -28.33 -12.21 -15.41
CA ALA A 94 -28.08 -13.12 -16.54
C ALA A 94 -27.65 -12.34 -17.79
N ILE A 95 -26.51 -12.71 -18.38
CA ILE A 95 -26.10 -12.28 -19.73
C ILE A 95 -26.55 -13.36 -20.71
N VAL A 96 -27.20 -12.96 -21.80
CA VAL A 96 -27.86 -13.88 -22.76
C VAL A 96 -27.27 -13.73 -24.15
N TRP A 97 -26.84 -14.84 -24.75
CA TRP A 97 -26.41 -14.91 -26.14
C TRP A 97 -27.61 -15.02 -27.09
N ASN A 98 -27.73 -14.09 -28.03
CA ASN A 98 -28.73 -14.12 -29.08
C ASN A 98 -28.15 -14.80 -30.34
N ARG A 99 -28.68 -15.99 -30.67
CA ARG A 99 -28.24 -16.80 -31.83
C ARG A 99 -28.54 -16.12 -33.17
N SER A 100 -29.63 -15.36 -33.27
CA SER A 100 -30.08 -14.71 -34.51
C SER A 100 -29.17 -13.54 -34.88
N THR A 101 -28.78 -12.74 -33.87
CA THR A 101 -27.98 -11.53 -34.06
C THR A 101 -26.49 -11.73 -33.79
N ARG A 102 -26.09 -12.93 -33.35
CA ARG A 102 -24.72 -13.26 -32.93
C ARG A 102 -24.14 -12.23 -31.93
N SER A 103 -24.94 -11.83 -30.94
CA SER A 103 -24.55 -10.82 -29.95
C SER A 103 -24.96 -11.17 -28.53
N TRP A 104 -24.22 -10.66 -27.54
CA TRP A 104 -24.54 -10.78 -26.12
C TRP A 104 -25.47 -9.64 -25.68
N SER A 105 -26.35 -9.90 -24.73
CA SER A 105 -27.28 -8.90 -24.18
C SER A 105 -27.34 -8.96 -22.66
N CYS A 106 -27.48 -7.80 -22.03
CA CYS A 106 -27.67 -7.64 -20.59
C CYS A 106 -29.01 -6.93 -20.31
N PRO A 107 -29.88 -7.42 -19.41
CA PRO A 107 -31.21 -6.87 -19.18
C PRO A 107 -31.27 -5.37 -18.81
N LYS A 108 -30.20 -4.80 -18.26
CA LYS A 108 -30.12 -3.37 -17.92
C LYS A 108 -29.63 -2.47 -19.08
N LYS A 109 -29.26 -3.01 -20.24
CA LYS A 109 -28.94 -2.23 -21.44
C LYS A 109 -29.63 -2.80 -22.67
N LYS A 110 -30.50 -1.99 -23.29
CA LYS A 110 -31.18 -2.32 -24.55
C LYS A 110 -30.12 -2.36 -25.67
N SER A 111 -29.62 -3.57 -25.97
CA SER A 111 -28.63 -3.92 -26.99
C SER A 111 -27.16 -3.56 -26.70
N ILE A 112 -26.29 -4.54 -26.87
CA ILE A 112 -24.84 -4.37 -27.03
C ILE A 112 -24.61 -4.55 -28.53
N SER A 113 -24.30 -3.47 -29.25
CA SER A 113 -23.92 -3.51 -30.65
C SER A 113 -22.41 -3.72 -30.78
N SER A 114 -21.98 -4.35 -31.86
CA SER A 114 -20.59 -4.76 -32.15
C SER A 114 -19.65 -3.59 -32.49
N SER A 115 -19.89 -2.40 -31.95
CA SER A 115 -19.04 -1.23 -32.14
C SER A 115 -18.56 -0.70 -30.79
N SER A 116 -17.27 -0.86 -30.54
CA SER A 116 -16.40 0.04 -29.77
C SER A 116 -16.69 0.35 -28.29
N ASP A 117 -17.58 -0.36 -27.60
CA ASP A 117 -17.84 -0.08 -26.17
C ASP A 117 -17.03 -0.99 -25.22
N GLY A 118 -15.78 -0.57 -24.93
CA GLY A 118 -14.86 -1.22 -23.98
C GLY A 118 -15.37 -1.39 -22.53
N ARG A 119 -16.54 -0.82 -22.19
CA ARG A 119 -17.15 -0.96 -20.85
C ARG A 119 -17.93 -2.26 -20.66
N ALA A 120 -18.39 -2.92 -21.73
CA ALA A 120 -19.05 -4.22 -21.61
C ALA A 120 -18.05 -5.33 -21.20
N VAL A 121 -16.81 -5.22 -21.68
CA VAL A 121 -15.68 -6.07 -21.30
C VAL A 121 -15.35 -5.88 -19.82
N CYS A 122 -15.39 -4.65 -19.29
CA CYS A 122 -15.17 -4.38 -17.86
C CYS A 122 -16.18 -5.08 -16.95
N CYS A 123 -17.49 -5.07 -17.26
CA CYS A 123 -18.48 -5.76 -16.42
C CYS A 123 -18.29 -7.29 -16.42
N MET A 124 -17.89 -7.86 -17.55
CA MET A 124 -17.68 -9.31 -17.71
C MET A 124 -16.38 -9.78 -17.06
N ILE A 125 -15.29 -9.01 -17.21
CA ILE A 125 -14.00 -9.26 -16.53
C ILE A 125 -14.16 -9.12 -15.02
N ARG A 126 -14.95 -8.14 -14.54
CA ARG A 126 -15.25 -7.98 -13.10
C ARG A 126 -16.03 -9.17 -12.53
N ALA A 127 -16.93 -9.77 -13.31
CA ALA A 127 -17.63 -10.99 -12.93
C ALA A 127 -16.71 -12.23 -12.90
N LEU A 128 -15.69 -12.27 -13.76
CA LEU A 128 -14.69 -13.35 -13.82
C LEU A 128 -13.59 -13.20 -12.76
N SER A 129 -13.14 -11.97 -12.46
CA SER A 129 -12.14 -11.69 -11.43
C SER A 129 -12.64 -11.96 -10.02
N MET A 130 -13.95 -11.89 -9.78
CA MET A 130 -14.59 -12.29 -8.53
C MET A 130 -14.60 -13.82 -8.31
N ARG A 131 -14.31 -14.62 -9.35
CA ARG A 131 -14.39 -16.09 -9.30
C ARG A 131 -13.01 -16.79 -9.37
N PHE A 132 -11.94 -16.08 -9.70
CA PHE A 132 -10.61 -16.68 -9.95
C PHE A 132 -9.45 -15.92 -9.29
N ASN A 133 -8.36 -16.63 -9.01
CA ASN A 133 -7.20 -16.16 -8.25
C ASN A 133 -6.54 -14.93 -8.93
N PRO A 134 -6.46 -13.76 -8.26
CA PRO A 134 -5.94 -12.51 -8.83
C PRO A 134 -4.50 -12.57 -9.35
N ARG A 135 -3.69 -13.52 -8.86
CA ARG A 135 -2.27 -13.65 -9.24
C ARG A 135 -2.05 -13.94 -10.72
N VAL A 136 -2.95 -14.68 -11.37
CA VAL A 136 -2.79 -15.08 -12.79
C VAL A 136 -2.93 -13.88 -13.74
N PHE A 137 -3.72 -12.87 -13.39
CA PHE A 137 -3.86 -11.66 -14.21
C PHE A 137 -2.67 -10.70 -14.07
N CYS A 138 -1.97 -10.74 -12.94
CA CYS A 138 -0.77 -9.93 -12.69
C CYS A 138 0.44 -10.44 -13.51
N ASP A 139 0.57 -11.76 -13.64
CA ASP A 139 1.67 -12.40 -14.39
C ASP A 139 1.57 -12.21 -15.92
N LEU A 140 0.39 -11.80 -16.42
CA LEU A 140 0.14 -11.50 -17.84
C LEU A 140 0.33 -10.01 -18.20
N GLY A 141 0.84 -9.18 -17.28
CA GLY A 141 1.16 -7.77 -17.55
C GLY A 141 -0.05 -6.83 -17.64
N PHE A 142 -1.25 -7.28 -17.27
CA PHE A 142 -2.43 -6.43 -17.17
C PHE A 142 -2.51 -5.78 -15.79
N SER A 143 -2.18 -4.48 -15.69
CA SER A 143 -2.46 -3.68 -14.50
C SER A 143 -3.95 -3.32 -14.43
N PHE A 144 -4.77 -4.21 -13.86
CA PHE A 144 -6.16 -3.92 -13.52
C PHE A 144 -6.25 -3.23 -12.15
N TRP A 145 -6.53 -1.93 -12.16
CA TRP A 145 -6.97 -1.18 -10.97
C TRP A 145 -8.44 -1.53 -10.63
N GLY A 146 -8.71 -2.79 -10.27
CA GLY A 146 -10.09 -3.22 -9.99
C GLY A 146 -10.31 -4.67 -9.56
N GLY A 147 -9.25 -5.42 -9.18
CA GLY A 147 -9.43 -6.61 -8.34
C GLY A 147 -9.80 -6.21 -6.90
N PRO A 148 -10.26 -7.14 -6.04
CA PRO A 148 -10.35 -6.85 -4.62
C PRO A 148 -8.96 -6.41 -4.15
N MET A 149 -8.86 -5.16 -3.71
CA MET A 149 -7.63 -4.57 -3.20
C MET A 149 -7.14 -5.40 -2.01
N ASP A 150 -5.83 -5.62 -1.92
CA ASP A 150 -5.26 -6.28 -0.76
C ASP A 150 -5.60 -5.47 0.50
N PRO A 151 -6.08 -6.12 1.57
CA PRO A 151 -6.42 -5.42 2.80
C PRO A 151 -5.15 -4.85 3.46
N GLY A 152 -5.30 -3.69 4.11
CA GLY A 152 -4.23 -3.02 4.82
C GLY A 152 -4.08 -3.57 6.23
N VAL A 153 -2.84 -3.57 6.76
CA VAL A 153 -2.58 -3.93 8.16
C VAL A 153 -2.38 -2.65 8.97
N VAL A 154 -3.32 -2.38 9.87
CA VAL A 154 -3.38 -1.17 10.72
C VAL A 154 -3.07 -1.57 12.15
N PHE A 155 -2.06 -0.94 12.78
CA PHE A 155 -1.73 -1.24 14.19
C PHE A 155 -2.40 -0.31 15.19
N ASN A 156 -2.87 0.85 14.73
CA ASN A 156 -3.60 1.80 15.56
C ASN A 156 -4.49 2.71 14.70
N ILE A 157 -5.66 3.05 15.23
CA ILE A 157 -6.51 4.13 14.72
C ILE A 157 -6.65 5.12 15.87
N GLN A 158 -5.92 6.23 15.79
CA GLN A 158 -5.95 7.26 16.81
C GLN A 158 -6.97 8.32 16.42
N ARG A 159 -7.92 8.55 17.32
CA ARG A 159 -8.96 9.57 17.16
C ARG A 159 -8.53 10.82 17.91
N PHE A 160 -9.02 11.99 17.50
CA PHE A 160 -8.70 13.27 18.13
C PHE A 160 -7.23 13.71 18.05
N SER A 161 -6.54 13.37 16.95
CA SER A 161 -5.18 13.85 16.70
C SER A 161 -5.17 15.32 16.31
N ILE A 162 -4.35 16.12 17.00
CA ILE A 162 -4.16 17.57 16.75
C ILE A 162 -2.75 17.93 16.26
N HIS A 163 -1.82 16.97 16.24
CA HIS A 163 -0.43 17.14 15.79
C HIS A 163 -0.15 16.45 14.44
N ASP A 164 -1.17 15.81 13.85
CA ASP A 164 -1.05 14.99 12.64
C ASP A 164 -1.65 15.70 11.41
N GLY A 165 -1.65 17.04 11.41
CA GLY A 165 -2.20 17.89 10.37
C GLY A 165 -3.15 18.96 10.93
N PRO A 166 -3.80 19.75 10.06
CA PRO A 166 -4.74 20.79 10.49
C PRO A 166 -6.05 20.20 11.01
N GLY A 167 -6.67 20.90 11.97
CA GLY A 167 -7.93 20.52 12.59
C GLY A 167 -7.82 19.25 13.45
N ILE A 168 -8.98 18.70 13.82
CA ILE A 168 -9.08 17.43 14.54
C ILE A 168 -9.08 16.30 13.52
N ARG A 169 -8.18 15.33 13.71
CA ARG A 169 -7.97 14.26 12.74
C ARG A 169 -8.11 12.87 13.34
N THR A 170 -8.41 11.91 12.48
CA THR A 170 -8.23 10.49 12.80
C THR A 170 -7.01 10.00 12.04
N THR A 171 -6.00 9.58 12.80
CA THR A 171 -4.75 9.07 12.24
C THR A 171 -4.78 7.56 12.19
N VAL A 172 -4.70 7.02 10.98
CA VAL A 172 -4.59 5.60 10.69
C VAL A 172 -3.12 5.24 10.60
N PHE A 173 -2.65 4.39 11.50
CA PHE A 173 -1.26 3.96 11.54
C PHE A 173 -1.08 2.59 10.91
N LEU A 174 -0.48 2.57 9.72
CA LEU A 174 -0.21 1.37 8.92
C LEU A 174 1.07 0.65 9.39
N LYS A 175 1.09 -0.68 9.23
CA LYS A 175 2.29 -1.50 9.44
C LYS A 175 3.19 -1.53 8.21
N GLY A 176 4.45 -1.91 8.42
CA GLY A 176 5.52 -1.93 7.45
C GLY A 176 6.24 -0.59 7.33
N CYS A 177 7.53 -0.56 7.66
CA CYS A 177 8.41 0.56 7.38
C CYS A 177 9.76 0.06 6.85
N PRO A 178 10.24 0.53 5.69
CA PRO A 178 11.55 0.16 5.18
C PRO A 178 12.70 0.86 5.93
N LEU A 179 12.41 1.89 6.73
CA LEU A 179 13.38 2.60 7.56
C LEU A 179 13.54 1.91 8.93
N GLN A 180 14.72 2.02 9.50
CA GLN A 180 15.10 1.43 10.80
C GLN A 180 15.59 2.49 11.79
N CYS A 181 14.90 3.65 11.83
CA CYS A 181 15.26 4.77 12.70
C CYS A 181 15.44 4.31 14.17
N PRO A 182 16.60 4.54 14.81
CA PRO A 182 16.84 4.24 16.22
C PRO A 182 15.86 4.94 17.16
N TRP A 183 15.37 6.12 16.76
CA TRP A 183 14.41 6.95 17.49
C TRP A 183 12.95 6.70 17.06
N CYS A 184 12.64 5.56 16.44
CA CYS A 184 11.28 5.27 16.02
C CYS A 184 10.32 5.28 17.22
N HIS A 185 9.31 6.15 17.19
CA HIS A 185 8.26 6.19 18.21
C HIS A 185 7.17 5.14 18.01
N ASN A 186 7.22 4.38 16.93
CA ASN A 186 6.28 3.30 16.57
C ASN A 186 7.02 2.04 16.10
N PRO A 187 7.91 1.43 16.90
CA PRO A 187 8.65 0.23 16.49
C PRO A 187 7.74 -0.94 16.08
N GLU A 188 6.52 -0.99 16.61
CA GLU A 188 5.50 -1.98 16.24
C GLU A 188 5.04 -1.87 14.78
N SER A 189 5.34 -0.75 14.11
CA SER A 189 5.05 -0.49 12.70
C SER A 189 6.12 -1.03 11.76
N GLN A 190 7.33 -1.36 12.23
CA GLN A 190 8.44 -1.71 11.33
C GLN A 190 8.19 -3.03 10.60
N ASP A 191 7.82 -4.08 11.33
CA ASP A 191 7.37 -5.32 10.72
C ASP A 191 6.00 -5.10 10.06
N ALA A 192 5.86 -5.56 8.82
CA ALA A 192 4.62 -5.50 8.10
C ALA A 192 3.62 -6.57 8.52
N LYS A 193 4.06 -7.59 9.28
CA LYS A 193 3.21 -8.62 9.87
C LYS A 193 2.70 -8.17 11.24
N PRO A 194 1.54 -8.68 11.68
CA PRO A 194 1.11 -8.52 13.06
C PRO A 194 2.16 -9.00 14.05
N VAL A 195 2.23 -8.38 15.21
CA VAL A 195 3.15 -8.77 16.31
C VAL A 195 2.37 -8.89 17.60
N ILE A 196 2.89 -9.69 18.54
CA ILE A 196 2.31 -9.81 19.89
C ILE A 196 3.17 -9.01 20.86
N GLY A 197 2.61 -7.94 21.39
CA GLY A 197 3.21 -7.15 22.46
C GLY A 197 2.90 -7.72 23.84
N PHE A 198 3.75 -7.41 24.82
CA PHE A 198 3.55 -7.72 26.23
C PHE A 198 3.58 -6.46 27.09
N LEU A 199 2.54 -6.24 27.89
CA LEU A 199 2.42 -5.14 28.85
C LEU A 199 2.60 -5.69 30.26
N PRO A 200 3.82 -5.62 30.84
CA PRO A 200 4.12 -6.21 32.15
C PRO A 200 3.21 -5.67 33.25
N ASP A 201 2.93 -4.36 33.24
CA ASP A 201 2.13 -3.68 34.26
C ASP A 201 0.66 -4.13 34.30
N ARG A 202 0.19 -4.82 33.24
CA ARG A 202 -1.16 -5.41 33.20
C ARG A 202 -1.17 -6.89 33.57
N CYS A 203 -0.02 -7.55 33.65
CA CYS A 203 0.01 -8.98 33.85
C CYS A 203 -0.33 -9.33 35.31
N ILE A 204 -1.32 -10.19 35.50
CA ILE A 204 -1.77 -10.64 36.84
C ILE A 204 -1.16 -11.99 37.26
N GLY A 205 -0.20 -12.52 36.51
CA GLY A 205 0.45 -13.80 36.84
C GLY A 205 -0.45 -15.03 36.77
N CYS A 206 -1.55 -14.98 36.00
CA CYS A 206 -2.49 -16.11 35.89
C CYS A 206 -1.99 -17.30 35.05
N GLU A 207 -0.85 -17.15 34.37
CA GLU A 207 -0.19 -18.21 33.59
C GLU A 207 -0.98 -18.87 32.44
N ALA A 208 -2.23 -18.45 32.18
CA ALA A 208 -3.05 -19.02 31.11
C ALA A 208 -2.40 -18.96 29.70
N CYS A 209 -1.54 -17.96 29.46
CA CYS A 209 -0.76 -17.87 28.22
C CYS A 209 0.32 -18.96 28.08
N LEU A 210 0.82 -19.53 29.18
CA LEU A 210 1.78 -20.64 29.20
C LEU A 210 1.09 -21.93 28.75
N GLU A 211 -0.09 -22.20 29.32
CA GLU A 211 -0.86 -23.40 29.07
C GLU A 211 -1.31 -23.48 27.61
N THR A 212 -1.81 -22.37 27.08
CA THR A 212 -2.43 -22.33 25.75
C THR A 212 -1.43 -22.23 24.60
N CYS A 213 -0.19 -21.79 24.86
CA CYS A 213 0.81 -21.59 23.80
C CYS A 213 1.20 -22.93 23.13
N PRO A 214 0.96 -23.10 21.81
CA PRO A 214 1.30 -24.35 21.11
C PRO A 214 2.81 -24.60 21.08
N GLU A 215 3.58 -23.53 20.92
CA GLU A 215 5.05 -23.58 20.82
C GLU A 215 5.74 -23.66 22.18
N LYS A 216 4.97 -23.55 23.28
CA LYS A 216 5.48 -23.56 24.67
C LYS A 216 6.65 -22.60 24.88
N ILE A 217 6.56 -21.40 24.30
CA ILE A 217 7.61 -20.38 24.37
C ILE A 217 7.49 -19.50 25.61
N ALA A 218 6.27 -19.34 26.14
CA ALA A 218 6.04 -18.44 27.24
C ALA A 218 6.61 -19.03 28.53
N GLU A 219 7.15 -18.16 29.38
CA GLU A 219 7.82 -18.55 30.63
C GLU A 219 7.06 -18.00 31.84
N PRO A 220 7.04 -18.72 32.97
CA PRO A 220 6.54 -18.22 34.25
C PRO A 220 7.12 -16.86 34.63
N LEU A 221 6.34 -16.01 35.29
CA LEU A 221 6.77 -14.63 35.62
C LEU A 221 7.87 -14.58 36.69
N ASP A 222 7.91 -15.56 37.59
CA ASP A 222 8.96 -15.73 38.59
C ASP A 222 10.31 -16.05 37.94
N TRP A 223 10.30 -16.80 36.83
CA TRP A 223 11.51 -17.05 36.02
C TRP A 223 11.82 -15.89 35.08
N ASN A 224 10.79 -15.23 34.54
CA ASN A 224 10.90 -14.15 33.58
C ASN A 224 9.97 -12.98 33.93
N PRO A 225 10.45 -12.00 34.72
CA PRO A 225 9.63 -10.87 35.15
C PRO A 225 9.13 -9.99 33.99
N GLN A 226 9.77 -10.11 32.82
CA GLN A 226 9.35 -9.42 31.61
C GLN A 226 8.32 -10.22 30.81
N GLY A 227 7.92 -11.42 31.25
CA GLY A 227 6.97 -12.29 30.57
C GLY A 227 7.36 -12.64 29.13
N ARG A 228 8.66 -12.55 28.81
CA ARG A 228 9.18 -12.65 27.44
C ARG A 228 9.65 -14.07 27.13
N GLY A 229 8.76 -14.88 26.57
CA GLY A 229 9.16 -16.15 25.98
C GLY A 229 10.16 -15.99 24.84
N ASP A 230 10.75 -17.11 24.39
CA ASP A 230 11.59 -17.13 23.18
C ASP A 230 10.77 -16.79 21.93
N LEU A 231 10.75 -15.50 21.57
CA LEU A 231 9.99 -14.98 20.45
C LEU A 231 10.48 -15.51 19.10
N SER A 232 11.70 -16.06 19.01
CA SER A 232 12.21 -16.65 17.76
C SER A 232 11.42 -17.88 17.33
N ARG A 233 10.73 -18.53 18.29
CA ARG A 233 9.87 -19.68 18.09
C ARG A 233 8.38 -19.31 18.01
N CYS A 234 8.03 -18.03 18.15
CA CYS A 234 6.63 -17.58 18.11
C CYS A 234 6.08 -17.66 16.68
N THR A 235 5.00 -18.43 16.49
CA THR A 235 4.27 -18.53 15.22
C THR A 235 3.22 -17.44 15.03
N ILE A 236 3.06 -16.52 16.01
CA ILE A 236 2.08 -15.43 16.00
C ILE A 236 0.64 -16.00 15.84
N CYS A 237 0.34 -17.09 16.55
CA CYS A 237 -0.96 -17.77 16.50
C CYS A 237 -2.09 -17.03 17.25
N GLY A 238 -1.78 -16.06 18.10
CA GLY A 238 -2.78 -15.23 18.80
C GLY A 238 -3.46 -15.88 20.01
N THR A 239 -3.27 -17.17 20.28
CA THR A 239 -3.98 -17.86 21.38
C THR A 239 -3.68 -17.25 22.75
N CYS A 240 -2.44 -16.76 22.95
CA CYS A 240 -2.06 -16.08 24.18
C CYS A 240 -2.70 -14.69 24.35
N THR A 241 -3.10 -14.03 23.25
CA THR A 241 -3.83 -12.76 23.31
C THR A 241 -5.31 -12.99 23.61
N GLU A 242 -5.92 -14.01 23.02
CA GLU A 242 -7.32 -14.38 23.24
C GLU A 242 -7.59 -14.83 24.69
N THR A 243 -6.66 -15.61 25.25
CA THR A 243 -6.80 -16.18 26.59
C THR A 243 -6.40 -15.19 27.70
N CYS A 244 -5.77 -14.05 27.39
CA CYS A 244 -5.24 -13.15 28.43
C CYS A 244 -6.34 -12.29 29.06
N PRO A 245 -6.78 -12.56 30.30
CA PRO A 245 -7.92 -11.85 30.89
C PRO A 245 -7.61 -10.38 31.20
N ALA A 246 -6.33 -10.06 31.46
CA ALA A 246 -5.90 -8.71 31.79
C ALA A 246 -5.45 -7.88 30.57
N GLY A 247 -5.48 -8.47 29.36
CA GLY A 247 -5.01 -7.81 28.15
C GLY A 247 -3.52 -7.44 28.18
N ALA A 248 -2.72 -8.19 28.94
CA ALA A 248 -1.26 -8.03 29.02
C ALA A 248 -0.57 -8.54 27.74
N ARG A 249 -1.10 -9.58 27.11
CA ARG A 249 -0.70 -10.01 25.75
C ARG A 249 -1.59 -9.27 24.75
N LYS A 250 -0.99 -8.49 23.85
CA LYS A 250 -1.72 -7.65 22.90
C LYS A 250 -1.37 -8.00 21.46
N TRP A 251 -2.38 -8.29 20.65
CA TRP A 251 -2.27 -8.36 19.19
C TRP A 251 -2.09 -6.95 18.61
N ILE A 252 -1.11 -6.76 17.72
CA ILE A 252 -0.78 -5.47 17.14
C ILE A 252 -0.63 -5.60 15.62
N GLY A 253 -1.67 -5.17 14.89
CA GLY A 253 -1.75 -5.24 13.44
C GLY A 253 -3.02 -5.96 13.01
N ASP A 254 -4.14 -5.24 12.97
CA ASP A 254 -5.41 -5.74 12.49
C ASP A 254 -5.53 -5.52 10.99
N THR A 255 -6.17 -6.46 10.30
CA THR A 255 -6.37 -6.39 8.85
C THR A 255 -7.70 -5.69 8.56
N TYR A 256 -7.67 -4.69 7.69
CA TYR A 256 -8.85 -3.93 7.28
C TYR A 256 -8.98 -3.93 5.76
N THR A 257 -10.18 -4.18 5.28
CA THR A 257 -10.60 -3.68 3.96
C THR A 257 -10.78 -2.17 3.99
N VAL A 258 -10.84 -1.54 2.81
CA VAL A 258 -11.07 -0.09 2.71
C VAL A 258 -12.41 0.28 3.34
N ASP A 259 -13.47 -0.46 3.04
CA ASP A 259 -14.81 -0.22 3.60
C ASP A 259 -14.84 -0.33 5.13
N GLU A 260 -14.18 -1.34 5.71
CA GLU A 260 -14.09 -1.51 7.16
C GLU A 260 -13.33 -0.37 7.82
N LEU A 261 -12.20 0.07 7.23
CA LEU A 261 -11.44 1.20 7.73
C LEU A 261 -12.23 2.50 7.61
N MET A 262 -12.89 2.72 6.48
CA MET A 262 -13.73 3.89 6.25
C MET A 262 -14.87 3.96 7.26
N ALA A 263 -15.49 2.83 7.61
CA ALA A 263 -16.49 2.76 8.66
C ALA A 263 -15.94 3.10 10.07
N GLN A 264 -14.64 2.95 10.32
CA GLN A 264 -14.02 3.40 11.58
C GLN A 264 -13.77 4.90 11.59
N VAL A 265 -13.17 5.46 10.53
CA VAL A 265 -12.86 6.90 10.45
C VAL A 265 -14.12 7.76 10.34
N ASP A 266 -15.18 7.25 9.69
CA ASP A 266 -16.46 7.96 9.54
C ASP A 266 -17.13 8.28 10.89
N LYS A 267 -16.81 7.51 11.94
CA LYS A 267 -17.31 7.76 13.30
C LYS A 267 -16.84 9.11 13.88
N ASP A 268 -15.85 9.76 13.28
CA ASP A 268 -15.32 11.06 13.70
C ASP A 268 -15.75 12.22 12.78
N ARG A 269 -16.66 11.99 11.82
CA ARG A 269 -17.13 12.97 10.84
C ARG A 269 -17.42 14.36 11.41
N VAL A 270 -18.20 14.43 12.50
CA VAL A 270 -18.59 15.69 13.14
C VAL A 270 -17.37 16.52 13.55
N PHE A 271 -16.29 15.87 14.00
CA PHE A 271 -15.06 16.59 14.36
C PHE A 271 -14.34 17.14 13.13
N TYR A 272 -14.36 16.43 12.01
CA TYR A 272 -13.78 16.93 10.76
C TYR A 272 -14.53 18.17 10.27
N GLU A 273 -15.86 18.11 10.26
CA GLU A 273 -16.74 19.19 9.79
C GLU A 273 -16.59 20.46 10.64
N GLU A 274 -16.52 20.34 11.96
CA GLU A 274 -16.38 21.49 12.87
C GLU A 274 -14.98 22.11 12.87
N SER A 275 -13.93 21.30 12.68
CA SER A 275 -12.55 21.76 12.82
C SER A 275 -11.83 22.04 11.50
N GLY A 276 -12.43 21.70 10.36
CA GLY A 276 -11.74 21.65 9.06
C GLY A 276 -10.67 20.54 9.01
N GLY A 277 -10.83 19.51 9.83
CA GLY A 277 -9.90 18.38 9.96
C GLY A 277 -10.13 17.28 8.92
N GLY A 278 -9.79 16.03 9.27
CA GLY A 278 -9.97 14.90 8.36
C GLY A 278 -9.17 13.66 8.75
N VAL A 279 -8.70 12.92 7.75
CA VAL A 279 -7.99 11.64 7.96
C VAL A 279 -6.50 11.82 7.68
N THR A 280 -5.64 11.24 8.52
CA THR A 280 -4.19 11.16 8.28
C THR A 280 -3.77 9.70 8.15
N PHE A 281 -3.07 9.36 7.09
CA PHE A 281 -2.44 8.05 6.94
C PHE A 281 -0.96 8.15 7.35
N SER A 282 -0.58 7.48 8.43
CA SER A 282 0.75 7.47 9.04
C SER A 282 1.13 6.02 9.42
N GLY A 283 1.98 5.82 10.43
CA GLY A 283 2.39 4.50 10.92
C GLY A 283 3.85 4.22 10.65
N GLY A 284 4.08 3.18 9.87
CA GLY A 284 5.37 2.90 9.26
C GLY A 284 5.56 3.81 8.05
N GLU A 285 5.56 3.23 6.85
CA GLU A 285 5.61 3.99 5.60
C GLU A 285 4.38 3.69 4.73
N PRO A 286 3.38 4.59 4.73
CA PRO A 286 2.15 4.44 3.95
C PRO A 286 2.39 4.25 2.45
N THR A 287 3.49 4.78 1.91
CA THR A 287 3.77 4.73 0.47
C THR A 287 4.55 3.48 0.04
N THR A 288 4.76 2.50 0.94
CA THR A 288 5.50 1.27 0.65
C THR A 288 4.87 0.49 -0.52
N PRO A 289 5.61 0.22 -1.62
CA PRO A 289 5.04 -0.35 -2.85
C PRO A 289 4.38 -1.71 -2.69
N SER A 290 5.05 -2.63 -2.01
CA SER A 290 4.69 -4.04 -1.97
C SER A 290 3.50 -4.37 -1.08
N ARG A 291 2.96 -3.38 -0.33
CA ARG A 291 1.94 -3.61 0.69
C ARG A 291 0.96 -2.46 0.85
N ASN A 292 1.47 -1.25 1.09
CA ASN A 292 0.63 -0.16 1.57
C ASN A 292 0.10 0.72 0.44
N SER A 293 0.86 0.90 -0.64
CA SER A 293 0.52 1.89 -1.68
C SER A 293 -0.84 1.67 -2.36
N GLY A 294 -1.21 0.42 -2.66
CA GLY A 294 -2.53 0.10 -3.22
C GLY A 294 -3.65 0.44 -2.23
N PHE A 295 -3.56 -0.10 -1.02
CA PHE A 295 -4.52 0.16 0.05
C PHE A 295 -4.66 1.66 0.37
N LEU A 296 -3.55 2.38 0.48
CA LEU A 296 -3.51 3.83 0.70
C LEU A 296 -4.26 4.57 -0.40
N LEU A 297 -3.99 4.27 -1.68
CA LEU A 297 -4.63 4.97 -2.79
C LEU A 297 -6.15 4.79 -2.79
N ALA A 298 -6.67 3.58 -2.52
CA ALA A 298 -8.12 3.41 -2.37
C ALA A 298 -8.68 4.14 -1.15
N CYS A 299 -7.95 4.18 -0.04
CA CYS A 299 -8.40 4.92 1.13
C CYS A 299 -8.45 6.43 0.83
N LEU A 300 -7.48 6.98 0.10
CA LEU A 300 -7.49 8.38 -0.33
C LEU A 300 -8.67 8.68 -1.27
N GLU A 301 -8.96 7.79 -2.21
CA GLU A 301 -10.14 7.88 -3.10
C GLU A 301 -11.45 7.79 -2.29
N ALA A 302 -11.56 6.87 -1.33
CA ALA A 302 -12.73 6.77 -0.48
C ALA A 302 -12.91 7.99 0.45
N CYS A 303 -11.82 8.57 0.95
CA CYS A 303 -11.87 9.84 1.67
C CYS A 303 -12.36 10.99 0.78
N GLU A 304 -11.94 11.03 -0.49
CA GLU A 304 -12.44 12.02 -1.46
C GLU A 304 -13.95 11.93 -1.65
N GLU A 305 -14.48 10.72 -1.84
CA GLU A 305 -15.90 10.47 -2.02
C GLU A 305 -16.74 10.92 -0.81
N GLN A 306 -16.16 10.89 0.39
CA GLN A 306 -16.77 11.36 1.64
C GLN A 306 -16.52 12.85 1.92
N GLY A 307 -15.70 13.53 1.12
CA GLY A 307 -15.33 14.93 1.32
C GLY A 307 -14.35 15.16 2.47
N TYR A 308 -13.58 14.15 2.89
CA TYR A 308 -12.60 14.26 3.97
C TYR A 308 -11.28 14.84 3.47
N HIS A 309 -10.71 15.78 4.22
CA HIS A 309 -9.35 16.25 3.98
C HIS A 309 -8.36 15.11 4.20
N ARG A 310 -7.47 14.89 3.22
CA ARG A 310 -6.54 13.76 3.14
C ARG A 310 -5.13 14.22 3.44
N THR A 311 -4.58 13.76 4.57
CA THR A 311 -3.18 13.98 4.93
C THR A 311 -2.40 12.68 4.83
N VAL A 312 -1.20 12.73 4.25
CA VAL A 312 -0.27 11.58 4.22
C VAL A 312 1.01 11.94 4.96
N ASP A 313 1.31 11.18 6.01
CA ASP A 313 2.53 11.30 6.81
C ASP A 313 3.55 10.24 6.38
N THR A 314 4.64 10.68 5.78
CA THR A 314 5.54 9.83 5.01
C THR A 314 6.99 10.28 5.12
N SER A 315 7.91 9.32 5.03
CA SER A 315 9.32 9.60 4.75
C SER A 315 9.57 9.84 3.26
N GLY A 316 8.63 9.47 2.41
CA GLY A 316 8.72 9.52 0.96
C GLY A 316 9.72 8.54 0.34
N PHE A 317 10.14 7.51 1.08
CA PHE A 317 10.97 6.44 0.54
C PHE A 317 10.13 5.45 -0.28
N THR A 318 9.85 5.82 -1.53
CA THR A 318 9.05 5.01 -2.48
C THR A 318 9.45 5.31 -3.92
N PRO A 319 9.18 4.44 -4.91
CA PRO A 319 9.37 4.79 -6.32
C PRO A 319 8.55 6.01 -6.73
N ARG A 320 9.17 6.90 -7.53
CA ARG A 320 8.58 8.13 -8.07
C ARG A 320 7.12 7.96 -8.53
N LYS A 321 6.84 6.90 -9.29
CA LYS A 321 5.50 6.64 -9.86
C LYS A 321 4.42 6.53 -8.77
N ILE A 322 4.74 5.89 -7.65
CA ILE A 322 3.82 5.74 -6.52
C ILE A 322 3.67 7.08 -5.81
N MET A 323 4.78 7.77 -5.52
CA MET A 323 4.73 9.08 -4.89
C MET A 323 3.84 10.07 -5.67
N MET A 324 3.98 10.14 -6.99
CA MET A 324 3.16 11.02 -7.83
C MET A 324 1.68 10.59 -7.87
N SER A 325 1.39 9.28 -7.79
CA SER A 325 0.01 8.79 -7.73
C SER A 325 -0.66 9.16 -6.41
N VAL A 326 0.09 9.13 -5.31
CA VAL A 326 -0.35 9.57 -3.98
C VAL A 326 -0.52 11.09 -3.97
N ALA A 327 0.43 11.85 -4.51
CA ALA A 327 0.37 13.32 -4.58
C ALA A 327 -0.87 13.85 -5.31
N ALA A 328 -1.33 13.16 -6.35
CA ALA A 328 -2.56 13.51 -7.05
C ALA A 328 -3.85 13.37 -6.22
N ARG A 329 -3.79 12.74 -5.03
CA ARG A 329 -4.95 12.42 -4.18
C ARG A 329 -4.77 12.88 -2.72
N THR A 330 -3.73 13.65 -2.45
CA THR A 330 -3.37 14.11 -1.11
C THR A 330 -3.52 15.61 -1.04
N ASP A 331 -4.23 16.10 -0.03
CA ASP A 331 -4.38 17.54 0.21
C ASP A 331 -3.16 18.12 0.92
N LEU A 332 -2.56 17.35 1.85
CA LEU A 332 -1.37 17.75 2.61
C LEU A 332 -0.42 16.58 2.85
N PHE A 333 0.87 16.80 2.63
CA PHE A 333 1.92 15.91 3.10
C PHE A 333 2.49 16.39 4.43
N LEU A 334 2.65 15.46 5.38
CA LEU A 334 3.60 15.60 6.47
C LEU A 334 4.85 14.83 6.04
N TYR A 335 5.96 15.54 5.79
CA TYR A 335 7.09 14.97 5.08
C TYR A 335 8.36 14.98 5.93
N ASP A 336 8.84 13.81 6.32
CA ASP A 336 10.00 13.67 7.20
C ASP A 336 11.33 13.81 6.45
N LEU A 337 12.19 14.73 6.90
CA LEU A 337 13.61 14.79 6.56
C LEU A 337 14.46 14.43 7.78
N LYS A 338 15.36 13.46 7.60
CA LYS A 338 16.10 12.86 8.73
C LYS A 338 17.59 13.22 8.72
N HIS A 339 18.22 13.27 7.54
CA HIS A 339 19.63 13.65 7.39
C HIS A 339 19.97 13.95 5.92
N MET A 340 20.82 14.94 5.62
CA MET A 340 21.21 15.33 4.25
C MET A 340 22.38 14.54 3.67
N ASP A 341 23.35 14.13 4.50
CA ASP A 341 24.40 13.19 4.09
C ASP A 341 23.81 11.78 3.92
N ASP A 342 23.86 11.23 2.70
CA ASP A 342 23.33 9.90 2.35
C ASP A 342 24.05 8.75 3.08
N ARG A 343 25.36 8.88 3.32
CA ARG A 343 26.13 7.88 4.06
C ARG A 343 25.67 7.81 5.50
N LEU A 344 25.52 8.96 6.16
CA LEU A 344 24.99 9.03 7.52
C LEU A 344 23.52 8.61 7.58
N HIS A 345 22.71 8.95 6.57
CA HIS A 345 21.33 8.49 6.49
C HIS A 345 21.25 6.96 6.39
N ARG A 346 22.08 6.30 5.54
CA ARG A 346 22.15 4.84 5.49
C ARG A 346 22.61 4.23 6.81
N GLN A 347 23.61 4.83 7.44
CA GLN A 347 24.16 4.36 8.71
C GLN A 347 23.13 4.41 9.84
N HIS A 348 22.39 5.51 9.96
CA HIS A 348 21.45 5.72 11.06
C HIS A 348 20.04 5.24 10.76
N VAL A 349 19.55 5.36 9.53
CA VAL A 349 18.15 5.09 9.16
C VAL A 349 18.00 3.80 8.33
N GLY A 350 19.09 3.26 7.81
CA GLY A 350 19.12 1.98 7.08
C GLY A 350 18.86 2.06 5.57
N VAL A 351 18.51 3.23 5.04
CA VAL A 351 18.21 3.44 3.62
C VAL A 351 18.87 4.70 3.06
N SER A 352 18.89 4.84 1.73
CA SER A 352 19.32 6.07 1.08
C SER A 352 18.34 7.22 1.31
N ASN A 353 18.83 8.45 1.45
CA ASN A 353 17.98 9.63 1.42
C ASN A 353 17.70 10.13 -0.02
N GLN A 354 18.42 9.66 -1.03
CA GLN A 354 18.29 10.18 -2.40
C GLN A 354 16.84 10.06 -2.93
N PRO A 355 16.16 8.88 -2.84
CA PRO A 355 14.77 8.79 -3.29
C PRO A 355 13.84 9.71 -2.51
N ILE A 356 14.12 9.94 -1.22
CA ILE A 356 13.34 10.82 -0.33
C ILE A 356 13.47 12.27 -0.80
N LEU A 357 14.69 12.75 -1.03
CA LEU A 357 14.94 14.13 -1.47
C LEU A 357 14.40 14.36 -2.88
N GLU A 358 14.60 13.40 -3.78
CA GLU A 358 14.06 13.43 -5.13
C GLU A 358 12.53 13.48 -5.12
N ASN A 359 11.88 12.67 -4.29
CA ASN A 359 10.42 12.66 -4.08
C ASN A 359 9.88 13.97 -3.56
N LEU A 360 10.48 14.53 -2.53
CA LEU A 360 10.08 15.83 -2.01
C LEU A 360 10.17 16.91 -3.09
N LYS A 361 11.27 16.92 -3.87
CA LYS A 361 11.41 17.86 -4.98
C LYS A 361 10.29 17.73 -6.01
N ALA A 362 9.95 16.52 -6.45
CA ALA A 362 8.92 16.38 -7.49
C ALA A 362 7.50 16.68 -7.00
N ILE A 363 7.14 16.31 -5.76
CA ILE A 363 5.82 16.69 -5.23
C ILE A 363 5.74 18.19 -4.99
N SER A 364 6.87 18.82 -4.69
CA SER A 364 6.99 20.27 -4.64
C SER A 364 6.78 20.88 -6.02
N ASP A 365 7.51 20.42 -7.04
CA ASP A 365 7.39 20.90 -8.43
C ASP A 365 5.98 20.69 -8.98
N TYR A 366 5.27 19.65 -8.52
CA TYR A 366 3.87 19.38 -8.82
C TYR A 366 2.89 20.39 -8.17
N GLY A 367 3.32 21.09 -7.13
CA GLY A 367 2.54 22.09 -6.41
C GLY A 367 1.85 21.59 -5.13
N SER A 368 2.19 20.39 -4.65
CA SER A 368 1.58 19.79 -3.45
C SER A 368 1.77 20.68 -2.21
N GLU A 369 0.83 20.66 -1.26
CA GLU A 369 1.06 21.25 0.06
C GLU A 369 1.89 20.29 0.92
N VAL A 370 2.90 20.83 1.60
CA VAL A 370 3.83 20.03 2.40
C VAL A 370 4.16 20.75 3.70
N TRP A 371 4.12 20.03 4.81
CA TRP A 371 4.77 20.41 6.06
C TRP A 371 6.05 19.60 6.20
N ILE A 372 7.18 20.29 6.16
CA ILE A 372 8.48 19.65 6.33
C ILE A 372 8.66 19.34 7.80
N ARG A 373 8.90 18.08 8.14
CA ARG A 373 9.08 17.61 9.52
C ARG A 373 10.50 17.11 9.70
N ILE A 374 11.16 17.59 10.75
CA ILE A 374 12.55 17.25 11.04
C ILE A 374 12.61 16.81 12.50
N PRO A 375 12.62 15.50 12.78
CA PRO A 375 13.00 14.99 14.09
C PRO A 375 14.41 15.48 14.42
N LEU A 376 14.55 16.35 15.42
CA LEU A 376 15.84 16.87 15.85
C LEU A 376 16.43 15.92 16.88
N ILE A 377 17.40 15.13 16.43
CA ILE A 377 18.00 14.04 17.17
C ILE A 377 19.42 14.44 17.57
N PRO A 378 19.70 14.59 18.88
CA PRO A 378 21.03 14.95 19.35
C PRO A 378 22.11 14.00 18.85
N SER A 379 23.25 14.56 18.43
CA SER A 379 24.41 13.86 17.87
C SER A 379 24.20 13.11 16.56
N VAL A 380 23.00 13.18 15.97
CA VAL A 380 22.67 12.50 14.72
C VAL A 380 22.47 13.49 13.60
N ASN A 381 21.64 14.52 13.80
CA ASN A 381 21.29 15.47 12.74
C ASN A 381 21.20 16.93 13.22
N ASP A 382 21.62 17.20 14.45
CA ASP A 382 21.61 18.51 15.10
C ASP A 382 22.92 19.30 14.88
N ASP A 383 23.87 18.75 14.13
CA ASP A 383 25.10 19.47 13.80
C ASP A 383 24.82 20.58 12.77
N ARG A 384 25.62 21.65 12.86
CA ARG A 384 25.45 22.83 12.01
C ARG A 384 25.51 22.51 10.51
N SER A 385 26.38 21.60 10.08
CA SER A 385 26.53 21.29 8.66
C SER A 385 25.27 20.64 8.11
N ASN A 386 24.70 19.68 8.84
CA ASN A 386 23.45 19.05 8.43
C ASN A 386 22.27 20.03 8.46
N LEU A 387 22.16 20.86 9.50
CA LEU A 387 21.10 21.87 9.61
C LEU A 387 21.15 22.88 8.47
N ASP A 388 22.34 23.42 8.16
CA ASP A 388 22.55 24.36 7.06
C ASP A 388 22.22 23.74 5.70
N ALA A 389 22.64 22.49 5.47
CA ALA A 389 22.32 21.75 4.25
C ALA A 389 20.81 21.48 4.12
N THR A 390 20.15 21.14 5.23
CA THR A 390 18.70 20.87 5.24
C THR A 390 17.92 22.15 4.95
N ALA A 391 18.29 23.26 5.60
CA ALA A 391 17.67 24.56 5.38
C ALA A 391 17.85 25.02 3.93
N ALA A 392 19.05 24.89 3.36
CA ALA A 392 19.33 25.24 1.98
C ALA A 392 18.54 24.38 0.99
N PHE A 393 18.41 23.08 1.25
CA PHE A 393 17.61 22.17 0.43
C PHE A 393 16.13 22.58 0.44
N VAL A 394 15.55 22.82 1.63
CA VAL A 394 14.14 23.22 1.79
C VAL A 394 13.86 24.59 1.15
N ALA A 395 14.76 25.56 1.32
CA ALA A 395 14.64 26.88 0.69
C ALA A 395 14.73 26.83 -0.84
N GLY A 396 15.35 25.78 -1.40
CA GLY A 396 15.46 25.55 -2.85
C GLY A 396 14.27 24.81 -3.48
N LEU A 397 13.23 24.48 -2.71
CA LEU A 397 12.00 23.87 -3.24
C LEU A 397 11.16 24.89 -4.03
N SER A 398 10.19 24.42 -4.81
CA SER A 398 9.42 25.24 -5.78
C SER A 398 8.54 26.33 -5.13
N LYS A 399 8.19 26.17 -3.85
CA LYS A 399 7.54 27.19 -3.01
C LYS A 399 8.03 27.05 -1.57
N THR A 400 7.76 28.07 -0.76
CA THR A 400 8.09 28.06 0.66
C THR A 400 7.14 27.14 1.42
N TYR A 401 7.69 26.23 2.21
CA TYR A 401 6.94 25.33 3.09
C TYR A 401 7.23 25.61 4.56
N PRO A 402 6.24 25.45 5.45
CA PRO A 402 6.49 25.49 6.88
C PRO A 402 7.37 24.30 7.30
N VAL A 403 8.31 24.57 8.20
CA VAL A 403 9.25 23.62 8.78
C VAL A 403 8.89 23.40 10.24
N PHE A 404 8.66 22.14 10.61
CA PHE A 404 8.41 21.69 11.97
C PHE A 404 9.65 20.97 12.48
N LEU A 405 10.37 21.60 13.39
CA LEU A 405 11.43 20.95 14.16
C LEU A 405 10.79 20.19 15.31
N LEU A 406 11.06 18.89 15.39
CA LEU A 406 10.46 17.99 16.37
C LEU A 406 11.55 17.51 17.35
N PRO A 407 11.75 18.19 18.49
CA PRO A 407 12.71 17.76 19.49
C PRO A 407 12.52 16.30 19.90
N TYR A 408 13.60 15.53 19.89
CA TYR A 408 13.58 14.15 20.35
C TYR A 408 13.04 14.05 21.80
N HIS A 409 12.20 13.06 22.04
CA HIS A 409 11.78 12.64 23.38
C HIS A 409 11.71 11.12 23.48
N ASN A 410 11.91 10.59 24.68
CA ASN A 410 12.03 9.15 24.93
C ASN A 410 10.70 8.42 25.21
N THR A 411 9.55 9.00 24.82
CA THR A 411 8.23 8.38 25.06
C THR A 411 8.00 7.09 24.25
N GLY A 412 8.81 6.85 23.21
CA GLY A 412 8.80 5.60 22.43
C GLY A 412 9.39 4.39 23.18
N SER A 413 10.16 4.61 24.25
CA SER A 413 10.87 3.53 24.98
C SER A 413 9.98 2.40 25.47
N ASP A 414 8.78 2.73 25.96
CA ASP A 414 7.84 1.72 26.46
C ASP A 414 7.31 0.81 25.35
N LYS A 415 7.22 1.30 24.11
CA LYS A 415 6.82 0.46 22.96
C LYS A 415 7.89 -0.56 22.62
N HIS A 416 9.17 -0.18 22.64
CA HIS A 416 10.28 -1.12 22.49
C HIS A 416 10.27 -2.20 23.58
N ARG A 417 10.03 -1.79 24.84
CA ARG A 417 9.90 -2.71 25.97
C ARG A 417 8.78 -3.73 25.73
N ARG A 418 7.61 -3.27 25.26
CA ARG A 418 6.45 -4.11 24.97
C ARG A 418 6.70 -5.14 23.88
N LEU A 419 7.56 -4.82 22.92
CA LEU A 419 7.90 -5.72 21.80
C LEU A 419 9.08 -6.65 22.10
N GLY A 420 9.76 -6.47 23.23
CA GLY A 420 10.99 -7.22 23.49
C GLY A 420 12.20 -6.75 22.68
N THR A 421 12.11 -5.59 22.04
CA THR A 421 13.19 -5.01 21.24
C THR A 421 14.06 -4.04 22.04
N SER A 422 15.32 -3.90 21.68
CA SER A 422 16.24 -2.92 22.26
C SER A 422 15.85 -1.49 21.84
N ASN A 423 15.74 -0.56 22.80
CA ASN A 423 15.66 0.86 22.48
C ASN A 423 17.09 1.42 22.34
N LEU A 424 17.53 1.66 21.11
CA LEU A 424 18.87 2.17 20.81
C LEU A 424 19.10 3.61 21.29
N MET A 425 18.03 4.34 21.63
CA MET A 425 18.07 5.75 22.03
C MET A 425 17.83 5.96 23.53
N GLN A 426 17.90 4.89 24.33
CA GLN A 426 17.55 4.93 25.76
C GLN A 426 18.43 5.90 26.56
N GLU A 427 19.69 6.08 26.16
CA GLU A 427 20.68 6.91 26.85
C GLU A 427 20.81 8.33 26.27
N ILE A 428 20.10 8.64 25.19
CA ILE A 428 20.16 9.96 24.57
C ILE A 428 19.21 10.91 25.30
N SER A 429 19.76 12.01 25.81
CA SER A 429 18.98 13.10 26.39
C SER A 429 18.25 13.88 25.31
N PRO A 430 16.99 14.32 25.54
CA PRO A 430 16.33 15.31 24.68
C PRO A 430 17.20 16.57 24.46
N PRO A 431 17.13 17.21 23.28
CA PRO A 431 17.82 18.47 23.07
C PRO A 431 17.29 19.55 24.02
N THR A 432 18.17 20.45 24.46
CA THR A 432 17.77 21.59 25.27
C THR A 432 16.97 22.60 24.45
N GLN A 433 16.27 23.51 25.14
CA GLN A 433 15.59 24.63 24.49
C GLN A 433 16.57 25.48 23.67
N GLU A 434 17.78 25.74 24.19
CA GLU A 434 18.83 26.49 23.49
C GLU A 434 19.30 25.77 22.21
N GLN A 435 19.52 24.45 22.27
CA GLN A 435 19.89 23.65 21.09
C GLN A 435 18.79 23.71 20.02
N THR A 436 17.53 23.59 20.45
CA THR A 436 16.38 23.61 19.54
C THR A 436 16.20 24.98 18.89
N GLU A 437 16.34 26.06 19.66
CA GLU A 437 16.24 27.43 19.14
C GLU A 437 17.40 27.76 18.20
N THR A 438 18.61 27.32 18.54
CA THR A 438 19.79 27.46 17.68
C THR A 438 19.58 26.74 16.35
N ALA A 439 18.99 25.54 16.37
CA ALA A 439 18.64 24.80 15.17
C ALA A 439 17.59 25.56 14.35
N ALA A 440 16.51 26.05 14.98
CA ALA A 440 15.45 26.82 14.32
C ALA A 440 16.00 28.07 13.62
N GLU A 441 16.93 28.78 14.25
CA GLU A 441 17.53 29.98 13.68
C GLU A 441 18.27 29.71 12.36
N ARG A 442 18.88 28.53 12.19
CA ARG A 442 19.53 28.16 10.92
C ARG A 442 18.55 28.20 9.73
N PHE A 443 17.31 27.79 9.95
CA PHE A 443 16.26 27.81 8.94
C PHE A 443 15.68 29.22 8.77
N ARG A 444 15.47 29.97 9.86
CA ARG A 444 14.94 31.35 9.80
C ARG A 444 15.88 32.31 9.07
N LEU A 445 17.20 32.11 9.15
CA LEU A 445 18.19 32.88 8.40
C LEU A 445 18.03 32.77 6.87
N LEU A 446 17.36 31.72 6.38
CA LEU A 446 16.99 31.54 4.96
C LEU A 446 15.55 31.95 4.66
N GLY A 447 14.87 32.61 5.60
CA GLY A 447 13.48 33.09 5.42
C GLY A 447 12.41 32.01 5.51
N LEU A 448 12.74 30.83 6.08
CA LEU A 448 11.77 29.75 6.27
C LEU A 448 10.88 30.01 7.49
N ASP A 449 9.61 29.62 7.38
CA ASP A 449 8.63 29.62 8.48
C ASP A 449 8.86 28.38 9.35
N VAL A 450 9.32 28.58 10.59
CA VAL A 450 9.79 27.48 11.45
C VAL A 450 8.99 27.44 12.75
N THR A 451 8.39 26.28 13.02
CA THR A 451 7.70 25.96 14.27
C THR A 451 8.47 24.87 15.01
N ILE A 452 8.63 25.03 16.32
CA ILE A 452 9.18 24.00 17.21
C ILE A 452 8.00 23.22 17.79
N GLY A 453 7.98 21.91 17.58
CA GLY A 453 6.87 21.02 17.96
C GLY A 453 6.01 20.62 16.75
N GLY A 454 4.95 19.85 17.02
CA GLY A 454 4.13 19.20 15.98
C GLY A 454 2.75 19.82 15.71
N SER A 455 2.37 20.90 16.38
CA SER A 455 1.08 21.60 16.15
C SER A 455 1.30 22.97 15.54
N ARG A 456 0.38 23.37 14.65
CA ARG A 456 0.22 24.74 14.17
C ARG A 456 -1.09 25.32 14.66
#